data_AF-A0A0D2GS05-F1
#
_entry.id   AF-A0A0D2GS05-F1
#
_cell.length_a   1.000
_cell.length_b   1.000
_cell.length_c   1.000
_cell.angle_alpha   90.00
_cell.angle_beta   90.00
_cell.angle_gamma   90.00
#
_symmetry.space_group_name_H-M   'P 1'
#
loop_
_entity.id
_entity.type
_entity.pdbx_description
1 polymer ?
#
loop_
_entity_poly.entity_id
_entity_poly.type
_entity_poly.pdbx_seq_one_letter_code
_entity_poly.pdbx_strand_id
1 'polypeptide(L)'
;MATTEPLLTEPSSLLPLDTKLAGNTVSDPLEHDGEHGLELSSRDSKVQAQVAVTDVSSGQSSSEENDLSPLNPEPLPVVESPISDVVDLDPTAKSLPTRQDSACYLDEKSAGAPVIDDIEHEDFKDLPGAASADAAILESPTPNVSALIIDLGDVLCNWTAPEALPVSPAMLHRLLKTRFWHEYDSGVITQDECYSRLATQYGLLLSDVAEAFKQAAQSLSPDEEVFGMIRDLKKTYRGSLKVYLMSNIPLPEWKALEMDTRYDWTLFDGFFISAQVGMCKPELGFFRHVLSQINKKPKDIIFVDDNAENILAARSLGIKCLRHKNADGLRQFFHHIFDDGVDRGRQWLQRNAKNMWCVTPEGREVRDNFAQLFLYEAAGDLNLVSLTFYERTWNYYIEKPIDTVEKHPDDIDTTSLAMILLPHDVEKAYSILDEVLLYTNRDGIILTYFDNKRPRIDPAVCVNALRFFYKYGRDDLPALQPTKAWVSDVLFYRAYLDGTYYYPSGDVFLYLFSRLLSANPESDIYRSTCALLRERLQERIGSPGDAVELAMRVIACLDMGLKNDVDLKKLEALQEEDGGWPIGWLCQTGKISLKIGSRGVATALAVKAIEMARKY
;
A
#
# COMPACT_ATOMS: atom_id res chain seq x y z
N MET A 1 -47.01 46.97 27.59
CA MET A 1 -48.33 46.29 27.56
C MET A 1 -48.03 44.81 27.37
N ALA A 2 -47.95 44.07 28.48
CA ALA A 2 -49.06 43.30 29.08
C ALA A 2 -49.16 41.92 28.38
N THR A 3 -48.56 40.86 28.96
CA THR A 3 -49.22 39.77 29.75
C THR A 3 -50.12 38.89 28.86
N THR A 4 -50.04 37.55 28.84
CA THR A 4 -50.47 36.60 29.90
C THR A 4 -50.35 35.13 29.38
N GLU A 5 -49.83 34.20 30.20
CA GLU A 5 -50.31 32.80 30.32
C GLU A 5 -51.70 32.77 31.02
N PRO A 6 -52.52 31.67 31.17
CA PRO A 6 -52.14 30.23 31.33
C PRO A 6 -53.20 29.14 30.91
N LEU A 7 -52.93 27.88 31.31
CA LEU A 7 -53.81 26.80 31.83
C LEU A 7 -54.14 25.53 31.00
N LEU A 8 -53.59 24.40 31.49
CA LEU A 8 -54.14 23.05 31.80
C LEU A 8 -55.12 22.33 30.84
N THR A 9 -54.82 21.06 30.50
CA THR A 9 -55.67 19.86 30.74
C THR A 9 -55.02 18.52 30.29
N GLU A 10 -55.05 17.55 31.19
CA GLU A 10 -55.00 16.07 31.02
C GLU A 10 -56.26 15.54 31.81
N PRO A 11 -56.74 14.27 31.75
CA PRO A 11 -56.13 13.01 31.25
C PRO A 11 -57.14 12.04 30.53
N SER A 12 -56.74 10.77 30.39
CA SER A 12 -57.51 9.52 30.06
C SER A 12 -57.36 9.04 28.60
N SER A 13 -57.22 7.75 28.27
CA SER A 13 -57.76 6.54 28.91
C SER A 13 -57.18 5.22 28.35
N LEU A 14 -57.02 4.24 29.24
CA LEU A 14 -57.46 2.83 29.15
C LEU A 14 -56.77 1.78 28.21
N LEU A 15 -56.13 0.83 28.91
CA LEU A 15 -56.03 -0.65 28.72
C LEU A 15 -57.20 -1.31 27.95
N PRO A 16 -57.04 -2.53 27.34
CA PRO A 16 -57.18 -3.77 28.13
C PRO A 16 -56.49 -5.08 27.66
N LEU A 17 -56.41 -6.00 28.64
CA LEU A 17 -56.69 -7.45 28.59
C LEU A 17 -55.57 -8.51 28.47
N ASP A 18 -55.30 -9.09 29.63
CA ASP A 18 -55.09 -10.50 30.00
C ASP A 18 -55.67 -11.59 29.05
N THR A 19 -54.97 -12.73 28.93
CA THR A 19 -55.38 -14.04 29.52
C THR A 19 -54.50 -15.20 29.02
N LYS A 20 -53.85 -15.94 29.95
CA LYS A 20 -54.17 -17.35 30.29
C LYS A 20 -53.10 -18.01 31.18
N LEU A 21 -53.61 -18.58 32.28
CA LEU A 21 -52.96 -19.44 33.28
C LEU A 21 -52.82 -20.90 32.81
N ALA A 22 -51.78 -21.57 33.33
CA ALA A 22 -51.76 -22.86 34.06
C ALA A 22 -50.35 -23.49 33.92
N GLY A 23 -49.65 -24.00 34.94
CA GLY A 23 -49.90 -24.24 36.36
C GLY A 23 -49.04 -25.44 36.81
N ASN A 24 -48.36 -25.30 37.97
CA ASN A 24 -47.88 -26.34 38.90
C ASN A 24 -46.75 -27.31 38.44
N THR A 25 -45.77 -27.76 39.26
CA THR A 25 -45.61 -27.86 40.73
C THR A 25 -44.17 -28.32 41.09
N VAL A 26 -43.57 -27.74 42.15
CA VAL A 26 -42.94 -28.35 43.38
C VAL A 26 -41.90 -29.49 43.15
N SER A 27 -40.68 -29.58 43.73
CA SER A 27 -40.19 -29.40 45.12
C SER A 27 -38.66 -29.65 45.16
N ASP A 28 -37.95 -28.99 46.08
CA ASP A 28 -36.60 -29.29 46.64
C ASP A 28 -36.69 -30.45 47.69
N PRO A 29 -35.66 -30.92 48.47
CA PRO A 29 -34.22 -30.62 48.53
C PRO A 29 -33.27 -31.84 48.93
N LEU A 30 -31.99 -31.53 49.23
CA LEU A 30 -31.05 -32.13 50.23
C LEU A 30 -29.93 -33.14 49.84
N GLU A 31 -28.73 -32.79 50.36
CA GLU A 31 -27.70 -33.59 51.09
C GLU A 31 -26.50 -34.28 50.39
N HIS A 32 -25.32 -33.71 50.71
CA HIS A 32 -24.11 -34.27 51.37
C HIS A 32 -23.27 -35.42 50.79
N ASP A 33 -21.95 -35.18 50.92
CA ASP A 33 -20.79 -36.08 51.12
C ASP A 33 -20.08 -36.75 49.93
N GLY A 34 -18.74 -36.66 49.97
CA GLY A 34 -17.84 -37.62 49.32
C GLY A 34 -16.48 -37.09 48.89
N GLU A 35 -15.47 -37.26 49.76
CA GLU A 35 -14.05 -36.92 49.59
C GLU A 35 -13.27 -37.71 48.52
N HIS A 36 -12.01 -37.26 48.32
CA HIS A 36 -10.83 -37.91 47.71
C HIS A 36 -10.66 -37.72 46.19
N GLY A 37 -9.52 -37.28 45.65
CA GLY A 37 -8.21 -36.94 46.21
C GLY A 37 -7.19 -36.86 45.07
N LEU A 38 -6.14 -36.04 45.28
CA LEU A 38 -4.78 -36.11 44.70
C LEU A 38 -4.64 -35.89 43.17
N GLU A 39 -4.11 -34.74 42.75
CA GLU A 39 -2.67 -34.44 42.54
C GLU A 39 -2.08 -35.09 41.27
N LEU A 40 -1.86 -34.31 40.20
CA LEU A 40 -0.53 -33.80 39.81
C LEU A 40 -0.46 -33.34 38.33
N SER A 41 -0.01 -32.09 38.21
CA SER A 41 0.87 -31.50 37.19
C SER A 41 0.49 -31.59 35.70
N SER A 42 0.16 -30.44 35.12
CA SER A 42 0.63 -30.08 33.79
C SER A 42 1.05 -28.61 33.74
N ARG A 43 2.14 -28.37 33.03
CA ARG A 43 2.95 -27.16 33.00
C ARG A 43 2.21 -26.02 32.30
N ASP A 44 2.32 -24.84 32.90
CA ASP A 44 1.93 -23.55 32.37
C ASP A 44 2.59 -23.23 31.03
N SER A 45 1.79 -22.73 30.09
CA SER A 45 2.21 -21.90 28.97
C SER A 45 1.15 -20.82 28.82
N LYS A 46 1.33 -19.71 29.54
CA LYS A 46 0.45 -18.54 29.48
C LYS A 46 0.65 -17.83 28.14
N VAL A 47 -0.33 -17.96 27.24
CA VAL A 47 -0.51 -17.08 26.09
C VAL A 47 -1.36 -15.89 26.56
N GLN A 48 -0.81 -14.68 26.49
CA GLN A 48 -1.54 -13.43 26.72
C GLN A 48 -2.52 -13.20 25.57
N ALA A 49 -3.82 -13.19 25.87
CA ALA A 49 -4.87 -12.77 24.94
C ALA A 49 -5.18 -11.28 25.17
N GLN A 50 -4.89 -10.45 24.17
CA GLN A 50 -5.47 -9.11 24.04
C GLN A 50 -6.95 -9.26 23.63
N VAL A 51 -7.85 -8.72 24.45
CA VAL A 51 -9.29 -8.72 24.19
C VAL A 51 -9.62 -7.54 23.27
N ALA A 52 -9.85 -7.85 21.99
CA ALA A 52 -10.54 -6.95 21.06
C ALA A 52 -12.06 -7.12 21.25
N VAL A 53 -12.75 -6.06 21.62
CA VAL A 53 -14.22 -6.02 21.65
C VAL A 53 -14.72 -5.73 20.24
N THR A 54 -15.23 -6.75 19.57
CA THR A 54 -15.99 -6.63 18.31
C THR A 54 -17.47 -6.90 18.56
N ASP A 55 -18.31 -5.94 18.20
CA ASP A 55 -19.76 -6.07 18.07
C ASP A 55 -20.11 -7.16 17.04
N VAL A 56 -20.98 -8.11 17.43
CA VAL A 56 -21.69 -8.99 16.49
C VAL A 56 -23.14 -9.11 16.93
N SER A 57 -24.05 -8.62 16.08
CA SER A 57 -25.46 -8.98 16.10
C SER A 57 -25.67 -10.32 15.38
N SER A 58 -26.07 -11.32 16.16
CA SER A 58 -27.08 -12.36 15.89
C SER A 58 -27.26 -12.93 14.47
N GLY A 59 -27.17 -14.26 14.39
CA GLY A 59 -27.78 -15.07 13.33
C GLY A 59 -27.44 -16.56 13.45
N GLN A 60 -28.14 -17.28 14.33
CA GLN A 60 -28.05 -18.72 14.57
C GLN A 60 -28.46 -19.56 13.34
N SER A 61 -27.82 -20.71 13.11
CA SER A 61 -28.44 -22.04 13.33
C SER A 61 -27.45 -23.19 13.13
N SER A 62 -27.45 -24.09 14.12
CA SER A 62 -26.98 -25.48 14.20
C SER A 62 -27.46 -26.36 13.03
N SER A 63 -26.95 -27.56 12.71
CA SER A 63 -26.50 -28.68 13.56
C SER A 63 -25.87 -29.81 12.71
N GLU A 64 -24.88 -30.47 13.31
CA GLU A 64 -24.62 -31.92 13.34
C GLU A 64 -24.04 -32.72 12.15
N GLU A 65 -22.88 -33.31 12.49
CA GLU A 65 -22.14 -34.50 12.06
C GLU A 65 -22.81 -35.56 11.16
N ASN A 66 -22.06 -36.06 10.18
CA ASN A 66 -21.68 -37.49 10.16
C ASN A 66 -20.55 -37.81 9.17
N ASP A 67 -19.74 -38.78 9.61
CA ASP A 67 -18.57 -39.39 8.98
C ASP A 67 -18.95 -40.35 7.82
N LEU A 68 -17.94 -40.77 7.04
CA LEU A 68 -17.87 -41.86 6.03
C LEU A 68 -17.58 -41.44 4.56
N SER A 69 -16.37 -41.77 4.12
CA SER A 69 -15.95 -41.96 2.71
C SER A 69 -16.21 -43.43 2.26
N PRO A 70 -15.94 -43.87 1.01
CA PRO A 70 -16.03 -43.23 -0.31
C PRO A 70 -16.75 -44.14 -1.35
N LEU A 71 -17.49 -43.59 -2.33
CA LEU A 71 -17.87 -44.34 -3.53
C LEU A 71 -17.88 -43.45 -4.79
N ASN A 72 -17.33 -44.00 -5.89
CA ASN A 72 -17.13 -43.42 -7.21
C ASN A 72 -18.38 -42.72 -7.79
N PRO A 73 -18.24 -41.57 -8.49
CA PRO A 73 -19.33 -41.01 -9.27
C PRO A 73 -19.37 -41.60 -10.69
N GLU A 74 -20.49 -42.25 -11.01
CA GLU A 74 -20.97 -42.43 -12.40
C GLU A 74 -21.54 -41.10 -12.94
N PRO A 75 -21.54 -40.89 -14.27
CA PRO A 75 -21.83 -39.59 -14.88
C PRO A 75 -23.33 -39.28 -14.92
N LEU A 76 -23.70 -38.05 -14.55
CA LEU A 76 -25.06 -37.53 -14.66
C LEU A 76 -25.34 -36.94 -16.07
N PRO A 77 -26.61 -36.97 -16.52
CA PRO A 77 -26.99 -36.87 -17.92
C PRO A 77 -27.13 -35.43 -18.43
N VAL A 78 -26.99 -35.31 -19.76
CA VAL A 78 -27.25 -34.12 -20.56
C VAL A 78 -28.73 -33.73 -20.44
N VAL A 79 -28.99 -32.50 -20.01
CA VAL A 79 -30.30 -31.85 -20.08
C VAL A 79 -30.25 -30.81 -21.18
N GLU A 80 -30.92 -31.09 -22.30
CA GLU A 80 -31.31 -30.08 -23.27
C GLU A 80 -32.43 -29.21 -22.69
N SER A 81 -32.39 -27.91 -22.98
CA SER A 81 -33.50 -26.99 -22.70
C SER A 81 -33.64 -25.97 -23.84
N PRO A 82 -34.86 -25.43 -24.03
CA PRO A 82 -35.45 -25.29 -25.34
C PRO A 82 -35.40 -23.87 -25.92
N ILE A 83 -35.57 -23.82 -27.24
CA ILE A 83 -35.76 -22.62 -28.06
C ILE A 83 -37.17 -22.04 -27.80
N SER A 84 -37.26 -20.81 -27.30
CA SER A 84 -37.82 -19.63 -28.00
C SER A 84 -38.01 -18.48 -27.00
N ASP A 85 -37.55 -17.28 -27.35
CA ASP A 85 -38.46 -16.15 -27.61
C ASP A 85 -37.69 -14.95 -28.14
N VAL A 86 -38.26 -14.38 -29.20
CA VAL A 86 -37.80 -13.23 -29.96
C VAL A 86 -37.98 -11.98 -29.10
N VAL A 87 -36.90 -11.22 -28.90
CA VAL A 87 -36.94 -9.88 -28.32
C VAL A 87 -36.46 -8.90 -29.39
N ASP A 88 -37.34 -7.94 -29.72
CA ASP A 88 -37.10 -6.82 -30.63
C ASP A 88 -35.79 -6.08 -30.29
N LEU A 89 -34.95 -5.87 -31.31
CA LEU A 89 -33.76 -5.02 -31.22
C LEU A 89 -34.12 -3.56 -31.49
N ASP A 90 -33.79 -2.70 -30.52
CA ASP A 90 -33.84 -1.24 -30.60
C ASP A 90 -33.02 -0.70 -31.80
N PRO A 91 -33.60 0.11 -32.71
CA PRO A 91 -32.89 0.65 -33.87
C PRO A 91 -31.84 1.75 -33.56
N THR A 92 -31.57 2.07 -32.30
CA THR A 92 -30.71 3.22 -31.92
C THR A 92 -29.37 2.87 -31.27
N ALA A 93 -28.98 1.59 -31.24
CA ALA A 93 -27.65 1.18 -30.80
C ALA A 93 -26.57 1.63 -31.80
N LYS A 94 -25.74 2.61 -31.40
CA LYS A 94 -24.55 3.04 -32.15
C LYS A 94 -23.65 1.83 -32.43
N SER A 95 -23.27 1.64 -33.68
CA SER A 95 -22.32 0.62 -34.12
C SER A 95 -20.97 0.77 -33.42
N LEU A 96 -20.32 -0.35 -33.10
CA LEU A 96 -18.92 -0.38 -32.66
C LEU A 96 -18.04 0.36 -33.69
N PRO A 97 -17.08 1.20 -33.25
CA PRO A 97 -16.25 1.96 -34.18
C PRO A 97 -15.37 1.01 -34.99
N THR A 98 -15.32 1.24 -36.30
CA THR A 98 -14.42 0.51 -37.20
C THR A 98 -13.09 1.23 -37.32
N ARG A 99 -12.03 0.51 -37.67
CA ARG A 99 -10.63 0.97 -37.78
C ARG A 99 -10.44 2.27 -38.60
N GLN A 100 -11.41 2.63 -39.46
CA GLN A 100 -11.36 3.82 -40.30
C GLN A 100 -11.77 5.13 -39.60
N ASP A 101 -12.48 5.07 -38.46
CA ASP A 101 -13.08 6.26 -37.84
C ASP A 101 -12.13 7.04 -36.91
N SER A 102 -10.98 6.47 -36.55
CA SER A 102 -10.05 7.07 -35.55
C SER A 102 -8.87 7.85 -36.15
N ALA A 103 -8.77 7.93 -37.49
CA ALA A 103 -7.66 8.59 -38.18
C ALA A 103 -8.04 10.00 -38.68
N CYS A 104 -8.58 10.87 -37.83
CA CYS A 104 -8.79 12.29 -38.18
C CYS A 104 -8.95 13.14 -36.91
N TYR A 105 -7.86 13.44 -36.20
CA TYR A 105 -7.71 14.68 -35.41
C TYR A 105 -6.22 14.97 -35.25
N LEU A 106 -5.65 15.64 -36.26
CA LEU A 106 -4.43 16.42 -36.07
C LEU A 106 -4.89 17.84 -35.73
N ASP A 107 -4.80 18.19 -34.45
CA ASP A 107 -4.93 19.58 -34.03
C ASP A 107 -3.53 20.21 -34.16
N GLU A 108 -3.37 21.07 -35.16
CA GLU A 108 -2.19 21.92 -35.32
C GLU A 108 -2.18 22.93 -34.18
N LYS A 109 -1.53 22.60 -33.06
CA LYS A 109 -0.87 23.53 -32.10
C LYS A 109 -0.30 22.77 -30.89
N SER A 110 0.96 22.38 -30.97
CA SER A 110 1.88 22.55 -29.84
C SER A 110 3.30 22.73 -30.37
N ALA A 111 3.83 23.90 -30.08
CA ALA A 111 5.18 24.31 -30.43
C ALA A 111 6.17 23.81 -29.37
N GLY A 112 7.34 23.36 -29.84
CA GLY A 112 8.61 23.41 -29.11
C GLY A 112 8.84 22.35 -28.05
N ALA A 113 9.33 21.18 -28.46
CA ALA A 113 10.24 20.41 -27.61
C ALA A 113 11.63 21.07 -27.63
N PRO A 114 12.35 21.15 -26.50
CA PRO A 114 13.68 21.75 -26.48
C PRO A 114 14.68 20.86 -27.20
N VAL A 115 15.37 21.46 -28.17
CA VAL A 115 16.57 20.93 -28.83
C VAL A 115 17.66 20.83 -27.76
N ILE A 116 18.19 19.63 -27.54
CA ILE A 116 19.44 19.45 -26.80
C ILE A 116 20.54 19.61 -27.84
N ASP A 117 21.21 20.76 -27.78
CA ASP A 117 22.39 21.05 -28.60
C ASP A 117 23.56 20.14 -28.22
N ASP A 118 24.30 19.79 -29.27
CA ASP A 118 25.56 19.06 -29.28
C ASP A 118 26.57 19.61 -28.25
N ILE A 119 27.10 18.73 -27.40
CA ILE A 119 28.34 19.02 -26.67
C ILE A 119 29.48 18.32 -27.40
N GLU A 120 30.28 19.17 -28.04
CA GLU A 120 31.53 18.85 -28.70
C GLU A 120 32.56 18.23 -27.75
N HIS A 121 33.44 17.45 -28.37
CA HIS A 121 34.68 16.92 -27.82
C HIS A 121 35.54 17.99 -27.13
N GLU A 122 35.93 17.77 -25.88
CA GLU A 122 37.15 18.37 -25.34
C GLU A 122 38.07 17.33 -24.69
N ASP A 123 39.35 17.58 -24.94
CA ASP A 123 40.51 16.72 -24.78
C ASP A 123 40.91 16.45 -23.32
N PHE A 124 41.43 15.24 -23.11
CA PHE A 124 42.25 14.87 -21.97
C PHE A 124 43.51 15.76 -21.87
N LYS A 125 43.73 16.39 -20.71
CA LYS A 125 45.08 16.62 -20.14
C LYS A 125 45.08 17.07 -18.66
N ASP A 126 45.91 16.34 -17.91
CA ASP A 126 46.67 16.70 -16.71
C ASP A 126 45.97 17.03 -15.37
N LEU A 127 46.05 16.03 -14.46
CA LEU A 127 46.02 16.19 -13.00
C LEU A 127 47.21 17.02 -12.50
N PRO A 128 47.04 17.77 -11.41
CA PRO A 128 47.84 17.43 -10.23
C PRO A 128 47.14 17.65 -8.88
N GLY A 129 47.57 16.85 -7.90
CA GLY A 129 47.85 17.34 -6.55
C GLY A 129 46.80 17.06 -5.48
N ALA A 130 47.08 16.04 -4.66
CA ALA A 130 46.41 15.77 -3.40
C ALA A 130 46.43 17.00 -2.47
N ALA A 131 45.25 17.39 -1.98
CA ALA A 131 45.08 18.32 -0.87
C ALA A 131 44.10 17.72 0.15
N SER A 132 44.36 18.06 1.41
CA SER A 132 43.94 17.41 2.65
C SER A 132 42.44 17.21 2.84
N ALA A 133 42.10 16.07 3.47
CA ALA A 133 40.78 15.79 4.02
C ALA A 133 40.48 16.70 5.22
N ASP A 134 39.87 17.86 4.95
CA ASP A 134 39.06 18.55 5.94
C ASP A 134 37.69 17.87 5.97
N ALA A 135 37.28 17.41 7.15
CA ALA A 135 35.96 16.84 7.39
C ALA A 135 34.89 17.92 7.17
N ALA A 136 34.40 18.01 5.94
CA ALA A 136 33.20 18.77 5.63
C ALA A 136 32.06 18.24 6.50
N ILE A 137 31.55 19.10 7.39
CA ILE A 137 30.30 18.85 8.09
C ILE A 137 29.24 18.72 7.00
N LEU A 138 28.84 17.49 6.69
CA LEU A 138 27.75 17.21 5.77
C LEU A 138 26.53 18.01 6.24
N GLU A 139 26.08 18.98 5.42
CA GLU A 139 24.89 19.78 5.71
C GLU A 139 23.74 18.82 6.00
N SER A 140 23.02 19.04 7.11
CA SER A 140 21.88 18.19 7.46
C SER A 140 20.81 18.31 6.36
N PRO A 141 20.22 17.20 5.89
CA PRO A 141 19.14 17.27 4.92
C PRO A 141 18.00 18.13 5.48
N THR A 142 17.46 19.04 4.68
CA THR A 142 16.29 19.83 5.06
C THR A 142 15.03 19.03 4.75
N PRO A 143 14.25 18.62 5.76
CA PRO A 143 13.01 17.89 5.51
C PRO A 143 11.97 18.82 4.86
N ASN A 144 11.09 18.26 4.03
CA ASN A 144 9.89 18.95 3.53
C ASN A 144 8.88 19.29 4.65
N VAL A 145 9.16 18.86 5.89
CA VAL A 145 8.42 19.11 7.13
C VAL A 145 9.38 19.65 8.17
N SER A 146 9.13 20.84 8.70
CA SER A 146 10.04 21.48 9.67
C SER A 146 9.60 21.35 11.13
N ALA A 147 8.39 20.85 11.38
CA ALA A 147 7.93 20.59 12.75
C ALA A 147 7.06 19.34 12.87
N LEU A 148 7.21 18.65 14.01
CA LEU A 148 6.44 17.49 14.43
C LEU A 148 5.76 17.80 15.77
N ILE A 149 4.44 17.67 15.82
CA ILE A 149 3.63 17.81 17.03
C ILE A 149 3.09 16.43 17.39
N ILE A 150 3.27 16.00 18.63
CA ILE A 150 2.91 14.66 19.09
C ILE A 150 2.02 14.77 20.32
N ASP A 151 0.99 13.92 20.42
CA ASP A 151 0.23 13.75 21.65
C ASP A 151 0.99 12.94 22.70
N LEU A 152 0.51 12.99 23.95
CA LEU A 152 1.03 12.26 25.08
C LEU A 152 0.32 10.90 25.28
N GLY A 153 -0.97 10.92 25.58
CA GLY A 153 -1.74 9.73 25.92
C GLY A 153 -1.92 8.81 24.71
N ASP A 154 -1.72 7.51 24.91
CA ASP A 154 -1.84 6.46 23.86
C ASP A 154 -0.98 6.72 22.59
N VAL A 155 0.04 7.59 22.70
CA VAL A 155 1.06 7.86 21.66
C VAL A 155 2.47 7.82 22.24
N LEU A 156 2.76 8.63 23.27
CA LEU A 156 4.06 8.61 23.99
C LEU A 156 3.99 7.83 25.29
N CYS A 157 2.79 7.65 25.83
CA CYS A 157 2.55 6.95 27.08
C CYS A 157 1.63 5.76 26.83
N ASN A 158 2.06 4.61 27.33
CA ASN A 158 1.22 3.44 27.48
C ASN A 158 0.74 3.36 28.93
N TRP A 159 -0.49 2.91 29.12
CA TRP A 159 -1.01 2.59 30.44
C TRP A 159 -1.45 1.12 30.48
N THR A 160 -1.25 0.47 31.62
CA THR A 160 -1.81 -0.85 31.89
C THR A 160 -2.97 -0.69 32.86
N ALA A 161 -4.12 -1.26 32.55
CA ALA A 161 -5.26 -1.26 33.46
C ALA A 161 -4.88 -1.98 34.77
N PRO A 162 -4.95 -1.31 35.93
CA PRO A 162 -4.68 -1.97 37.21
C PRO A 162 -5.66 -3.12 37.48
N GLU A 163 -5.18 -4.21 38.10
CA GLU A 163 -5.98 -5.44 38.32
C GLU A 163 -7.23 -5.23 39.18
N ALA A 164 -7.23 -4.21 40.04
CA ALA A 164 -8.32 -3.92 40.96
C ALA A 164 -8.59 -2.41 41.05
N LEU A 165 -9.16 -1.83 40.00
CA LEU A 165 -9.67 -0.46 40.07
C LEU A 165 -10.96 -0.40 40.90
N PRO A 166 -11.11 0.57 41.82
CA PRO A 166 -12.35 0.76 42.58
C PRO A 166 -13.52 1.25 41.70
N VAL A 167 -13.20 1.72 40.49
CA VAL A 167 -14.15 2.08 39.44
C VAL A 167 -13.86 1.22 38.22
N SER A 168 -14.87 0.62 37.59
CA SER A 168 -14.64 -0.25 36.42
C SER A 168 -13.97 0.52 35.27
N PRO A 169 -13.13 -0.13 34.44
CA PRO A 169 -12.47 0.54 33.31
C PRO A 169 -13.44 1.27 32.36
N ALA A 170 -14.61 0.68 32.11
CA ALA A 170 -15.65 1.31 31.29
C ALA A 170 -16.22 2.59 31.93
N MET A 171 -16.35 2.63 33.25
CA MET A 171 -16.75 3.84 33.98
C MET A 171 -15.63 4.87 33.97
N LEU A 172 -14.38 4.48 34.22
CA LEU A 172 -13.22 5.40 34.16
C LEU A 172 -13.15 6.11 32.78
N HIS A 173 -13.25 5.34 31.70
CA HIS A 173 -13.31 5.87 30.33
C HIS A 173 -14.53 6.79 30.10
N ARG A 174 -15.68 6.51 30.75
CA ARG A 174 -16.84 7.41 30.71
C ARG A 174 -16.57 8.73 31.43
N LEU A 175 -15.91 8.70 32.59
CA LEU A 175 -15.57 9.90 33.38
C LEU A 175 -14.67 10.84 32.57
N LEU A 176 -13.66 10.30 31.86
CA LEU A 176 -12.75 11.05 30.99
C LEU A 176 -13.47 11.81 29.85
N LYS A 177 -14.66 11.38 29.44
CA LYS A 177 -15.46 12.00 28.36
C LYS A 177 -16.47 13.03 28.84
N THR A 178 -16.45 13.36 30.12
CA THR A 178 -17.41 14.31 30.69
C THR A 178 -16.97 15.75 30.47
N ARG A 179 -17.95 16.66 30.52
CA ARG A 179 -17.68 18.10 30.58
C ARG A 179 -16.77 18.47 31.77
N PHE A 180 -16.93 17.82 32.92
CA PHE A 180 -16.10 18.12 34.10
C PHE A 180 -14.65 17.73 33.90
N TRP A 181 -14.40 16.61 33.23
CA TRP A 181 -13.04 16.23 32.86
C TRP A 181 -12.44 17.22 31.86
N HIS A 182 -13.20 17.62 30.83
CA HIS A 182 -12.75 18.66 29.90
C HIS A 182 -12.44 20.01 30.58
N GLU A 183 -13.27 20.45 31.53
CA GLU A 183 -13.01 21.65 32.35
C GLU A 183 -11.74 21.48 33.21
N TYR A 184 -11.43 20.26 33.65
CA TYR A 184 -10.20 19.97 34.39
C TYR A 184 -8.96 19.94 33.47
N ASP A 185 -9.05 19.28 32.32
CA ASP A 185 -8.00 19.27 31.28
C ASP A 185 -7.66 20.69 30.81
N SER A 186 -8.65 21.58 30.71
CA SER A 186 -8.44 22.99 30.37
C SER A 186 -8.02 23.87 31.56
N GLY A 187 -7.96 23.33 32.78
CA GLY A 187 -7.58 24.07 33.98
C GLY A 187 -8.63 25.06 34.49
N VAL A 188 -9.88 24.96 34.01
CA VAL A 188 -11.01 25.81 34.44
C VAL A 188 -11.48 25.45 35.84
N ILE A 189 -11.43 24.17 36.20
CA ILE A 189 -11.75 23.69 37.55
C ILE A 189 -10.57 22.93 38.16
N THR A 190 -10.54 22.84 39.48
CA THR A 190 -9.54 22.07 40.24
C THR A 190 -9.85 20.56 40.24
N GLN A 191 -8.84 19.76 40.60
CA GLN A 191 -8.99 18.31 40.76
C GLN A 191 -10.12 17.95 41.74
N ASP A 192 -10.16 18.60 42.91
CA ASP A 192 -11.16 18.33 43.94
C ASP A 192 -12.59 18.63 43.47
N GLU A 193 -12.76 19.73 42.72
CA GLU A 193 -14.03 20.10 42.10
C GLU A 193 -14.44 19.09 41.02
N CYS A 194 -13.50 18.69 40.16
CA CYS A 194 -13.75 17.69 39.12
C CYS A 194 -14.20 16.37 39.74
N TYR A 195 -13.41 15.84 40.66
CA TYR A 195 -13.66 14.52 41.27
C TYR A 195 -14.96 14.53 42.08
N SER A 196 -15.26 15.62 42.79
CA SER A 196 -16.51 15.78 43.55
C SER A 196 -17.74 15.84 42.64
N ARG A 197 -17.66 16.54 41.50
CA ARG A 197 -18.75 16.60 40.51
C ARG A 197 -18.95 15.26 39.83
N LEU A 198 -17.87 14.55 39.49
CA LEU A 198 -17.93 13.20 38.91
C LEU A 198 -18.55 12.20 39.90
N ALA A 199 -18.09 12.19 41.14
CA ALA A 199 -18.63 11.33 42.20
C ALA A 199 -20.14 11.57 42.39
N THR A 200 -20.55 12.84 42.45
CA THR A 200 -21.96 13.22 42.61
C THR A 200 -22.81 12.80 41.39
N GLN A 201 -22.34 13.06 40.17
CA GLN A 201 -23.10 12.78 38.94
C GLN A 201 -23.33 11.27 38.74
N TYR A 202 -22.33 10.45 39.06
CA TYR A 202 -22.37 9.01 38.79
C TYR A 202 -22.67 8.15 40.04
N GLY A 203 -22.93 8.78 41.19
CA GLY A 203 -23.22 8.08 42.44
C GLY A 203 -22.04 7.25 42.97
N LEU A 204 -20.81 7.71 42.71
CA LEU A 204 -19.58 7.05 43.15
C LEU A 204 -19.08 7.67 44.46
N LEU A 205 -18.25 6.94 45.21
CA LEU A 205 -17.52 7.53 46.32
C LEU A 205 -16.38 8.40 45.77
N LEU A 206 -16.18 9.59 46.36
CA LEU A 206 -15.08 10.48 45.99
C LEU A 206 -13.72 9.80 46.13
N SER A 207 -13.54 8.97 47.16
CA SER A 207 -12.34 8.18 47.38
C SER A 207 -12.06 7.20 46.24
N ASP A 208 -13.10 6.58 45.69
CA ASP A 208 -12.97 5.58 44.62
C ASP A 208 -12.58 6.25 43.31
N VAL A 209 -13.16 7.43 43.01
CA VAL A 209 -12.77 8.24 41.85
C VAL A 209 -11.30 8.65 41.97
N ALA A 210 -10.91 9.19 43.13
CA ALA A 210 -9.54 9.64 43.36
C ALA A 210 -8.52 8.50 43.27
N GLU A 211 -8.81 7.36 43.89
CA GLU A 211 -7.91 6.20 43.87
C GLU A 211 -7.84 5.56 42.47
N ALA A 212 -8.95 5.51 41.71
CA ALA A 212 -8.94 5.01 40.34
C ALA A 212 -8.02 5.84 39.43
N PHE A 213 -8.13 7.17 39.46
CA PHE A 213 -7.27 8.04 38.65
C PHE A 213 -5.81 8.02 39.12
N LYS A 214 -5.56 7.93 40.42
CA LYS A 214 -4.22 7.78 40.98
C LYS A 214 -3.55 6.48 40.50
N GLN A 215 -4.25 5.35 40.54
CA GLN A 215 -3.71 4.09 40.06
C GLN A 215 -3.48 4.10 38.55
N ALA A 216 -4.39 4.70 37.77
CA ALA A 216 -4.21 4.88 36.34
C ALA A 216 -2.97 5.75 36.02
N ALA A 217 -2.76 6.84 36.76
CA ALA A 217 -1.57 7.67 36.60
C ALA A 217 -0.28 6.92 36.97
N GLN A 218 -0.30 6.09 38.01
CA GLN A 218 0.84 5.27 38.43
C GLN A 218 1.19 4.15 37.46
N SER A 219 0.24 3.68 36.64
CA SER A 219 0.48 2.66 35.63
C SER A 219 0.99 3.19 34.29
N LEU A 220 1.16 4.52 34.17
CA LEU A 220 1.77 5.13 32.99
C LEU A 220 3.25 4.75 32.86
N SER A 221 3.62 4.43 31.64
CA SER A 221 4.98 4.11 31.22
C SER A 221 5.28 4.72 29.86
N PRO A 222 6.53 5.16 29.61
CA PRO A 222 6.92 5.66 28.30
C PRO A 222 6.81 4.56 27.25
N ASP A 223 6.38 4.95 26.05
CA ASP A 223 6.57 4.14 24.86
C ASP A 223 7.99 4.33 24.32
N GLU A 224 8.90 3.47 24.78
CA GLU A 224 10.32 3.53 24.42
C GLU A 224 10.55 3.45 22.90
N GLU A 225 9.66 2.80 22.16
CA GLU A 225 9.77 2.67 20.72
C GLU A 225 9.50 4.01 20.04
N VAL A 226 8.42 4.70 20.43
CA VAL A 226 8.08 6.03 19.91
C VAL A 226 9.13 7.08 20.32
N PHE A 227 9.59 7.05 21.58
CA PHE A 227 10.71 7.89 22.03
C PHE A 227 11.99 7.63 21.21
N GLY A 228 12.28 6.36 20.91
CA GLY A 228 13.38 5.96 20.03
C GLY A 228 13.29 6.59 18.64
N MET A 229 12.11 6.52 18.00
CA MET A 229 11.89 7.12 16.68
C MET A 229 12.11 8.64 16.69
N ILE A 230 11.60 9.34 17.70
CA ILE A 230 11.77 10.81 17.81
C ILE A 230 13.26 11.16 18.00
N ARG A 231 13.97 10.39 18.82
CA ARG A 231 15.40 10.55 19.06
C ARG A 231 16.20 10.41 17.76
N ASP A 232 15.88 9.40 16.96
CA ASP A 232 16.50 9.17 15.66
C ASP A 232 16.21 10.31 14.67
N LEU A 233 14.96 10.79 14.61
CA LEU A 233 14.61 11.95 13.78
C LEU A 233 15.40 13.20 14.20
N LYS A 234 15.51 13.51 15.50
CA LYS A 234 16.30 14.67 15.94
C LYS A 234 17.78 14.54 15.62
N LYS A 235 18.33 13.33 15.75
CA LYS A 235 19.73 13.05 15.40
C LYS A 235 19.98 13.24 13.90
N THR A 236 19.08 12.75 13.05
CA THR A 236 19.17 12.87 11.59
C THR A 236 19.06 14.33 11.13
N TYR A 237 18.09 15.07 11.68
CA TYR A 237 17.78 16.43 11.24
C TYR A 237 18.53 17.54 11.97
N ARG A 238 19.34 17.22 12.99
CA ARG A 238 20.31 18.12 13.66
C ARG A 238 19.78 19.53 13.97
N GLY A 239 18.51 19.64 14.34
CA GLY A 239 17.85 20.89 14.72
C GLY A 239 17.04 21.60 13.63
N SER A 240 17.04 21.11 12.38
CA SER A 240 16.14 21.60 11.32
C SER A 240 14.69 21.15 11.52
N LEU A 241 14.49 20.01 12.17
CA LEU A 241 13.19 19.52 12.66
C LEU A 241 12.99 19.97 14.12
N LYS A 242 11.87 20.64 14.38
CA LYS A 242 11.41 20.98 15.73
C LYS A 242 10.34 20.01 16.20
N VAL A 243 10.44 19.52 17.43
CA VAL A 243 9.50 18.54 17.98
C VAL A 243 8.76 19.16 19.16
N TYR A 244 7.43 19.07 19.17
CA TYR A 244 6.58 19.67 20.19
C TYR A 244 5.61 18.63 20.75
N LEU A 245 5.31 18.76 22.05
CA LEU A 245 4.22 18.03 22.67
C LEU A 245 2.96 18.89 22.62
N MET A 246 1.81 18.29 22.30
CA MET A 246 0.51 18.95 22.42
C MET A 246 -0.50 17.99 23.04
N SER A 247 -0.85 18.21 24.31
CA SER A 247 -1.66 17.26 25.06
C SER A 247 -2.79 17.93 25.85
N ASN A 248 -3.92 17.22 25.91
CA ASN A 248 -4.95 17.48 26.89
C ASN A 248 -4.55 16.79 28.19
N ILE A 249 -4.06 17.56 29.15
CA ILE A 249 -3.66 17.04 30.45
C ILE A 249 -3.80 18.13 31.52
N PRO A 250 -4.34 17.81 32.70
CA PRO A 250 -4.44 18.78 33.78
C PRO A 250 -3.06 19.09 34.38
N LEU A 251 -2.95 20.27 35.00
CA LEU A 251 -1.65 20.80 35.44
C LEU A 251 -0.94 19.94 36.51
N PRO A 252 -1.61 19.38 37.53
CA PRO A 252 -0.96 18.51 38.52
C PRO A 252 -0.31 17.27 37.89
N GLU A 253 -1.03 16.61 36.98
CA GLU A 253 -0.59 15.40 36.28
C GLU A 253 0.57 15.70 35.34
N TRP A 254 0.50 16.82 34.60
CA TRP A 254 1.63 17.28 33.78
C TRP A 254 2.89 17.49 34.61
N LYS A 255 2.80 18.20 35.74
CA LYS A 255 3.95 18.44 36.62
C LYS A 255 4.56 17.14 37.16
N ALA A 256 3.72 16.15 37.48
CA ALA A 256 4.20 14.85 37.93
C ALA A 256 4.96 14.11 36.82
N LEU A 257 4.44 14.11 35.59
CA LEU A 257 5.10 13.48 34.43
C LEU A 257 6.37 14.22 34.02
N GLU A 258 6.38 15.55 34.04
CA GLU A 258 7.55 16.38 33.71
C GLU A 258 8.73 16.10 34.65
N MET A 259 8.46 15.72 35.90
CA MET A 259 9.48 15.32 36.88
C MET A 259 9.91 13.84 36.79
N ASP A 260 9.20 13.02 36.03
CA ASP A 260 9.49 11.60 35.88
C ASP A 260 10.64 11.38 34.90
N THR A 261 11.79 10.95 35.43
CA THR A 261 13.02 10.75 34.66
C THR A 261 12.98 9.56 33.69
N ARG A 262 11.90 8.76 33.70
CA ARG A 262 11.68 7.72 32.69
C ARG A 262 11.40 8.32 31.31
N TYR A 263 10.89 9.54 31.24
CA TYR A 263 10.60 10.22 29.98
C TYR A 263 11.73 11.17 29.58
N ASP A 264 12.19 11.08 28.34
CA ASP A 264 13.21 11.97 27.80
C ASP A 264 12.58 13.25 27.23
N TRP A 265 12.18 14.17 28.11
CA TRP A 265 11.60 15.45 27.74
C TRP A 265 12.55 16.36 26.96
N THR A 266 13.86 16.09 26.96
CA THR A 266 14.87 16.87 26.22
C THR A 266 14.73 16.75 24.71
N LEU A 267 13.98 15.74 24.23
CA LEU A 267 13.63 15.60 22.83
C LEU A 267 12.69 16.71 22.35
N PHE A 268 11.94 17.37 23.22
CA PHE A 268 10.94 18.36 22.82
C PHE A 268 11.51 19.77 22.88
N ASP A 269 11.27 20.55 21.83
CA ASP A 269 11.58 21.98 21.73
C ASP A 269 10.53 22.87 22.43
N GLY A 270 9.40 22.29 22.84
CA GLY A 270 8.37 22.97 23.63
C GLY A 270 7.16 22.08 23.93
N PHE A 271 6.37 22.51 24.91
CA PHE A 271 5.17 21.82 25.38
C PHE A 271 3.95 22.73 25.26
N PHE A 272 2.87 22.22 24.68
CA PHE A 272 1.56 22.86 24.63
C PHE A 272 0.58 22.07 25.48
N ILE A 273 0.44 22.49 26.73
CA ILE A 273 -0.35 21.81 27.74
C ILE A 273 -1.70 22.52 27.89
N SER A 274 -2.80 21.79 27.71
CA SER A 274 -4.15 22.37 27.71
C SER A 274 -4.47 23.19 28.96
N ALA A 275 -4.12 22.68 30.15
CA ALA A 275 -4.41 23.37 31.41
C ALA A 275 -3.57 24.63 31.64
N GLN A 276 -2.43 24.76 30.97
CA GLN A 276 -1.60 25.97 31.02
C GLN A 276 -2.15 27.05 30.09
N VAL A 277 -2.73 26.65 28.96
CA VAL A 277 -3.22 27.55 27.90
C VAL A 277 -4.70 27.91 28.08
N GLY A 278 -5.47 27.07 28.78
CA GLY A 278 -6.91 27.25 28.96
C GLY A 278 -7.75 26.77 27.77
N MET A 279 -7.20 25.91 26.92
CA MET A 279 -7.85 25.40 25.69
C MET A 279 -7.52 23.92 25.52
N CYS A 280 -8.43 23.15 24.92
CA CYS A 280 -8.26 21.71 24.74
C CYS A 280 -8.36 21.32 23.26
N LYS A 281 -7.71 20.22 22.86
CA LYS A 281 -8.06 19.54 21.61
C LYS A 281 -9.48 18.94 21.79
N PRO A 282 -10.37 18.96 20.78
CA PRO A 282 -10.16 19.34 19.38
C PRO A 282 -10.47 20.83 19.05
N GLU A 283 -10.48 21.74 20.02
CA GLU A 283 -10.83 23.14 19.78
C GLU A 283 -9.87 23.80 18.78
N LEU A 284 -10.42 24.37 17.70
CA LEU A 284 -9.62 25.06 16.68
C LEU A 284 -8.83 26.25 17.27
N GLY A 285 -9.29 26.81 18.38
CA GLY A 285 -8.58 27.85 19.13
C GLY A 285 -7.20 27.38 19.60
N PHE A 286 -7.13 26.16 20.16
CA PHE A 286 -5.87 25.61 20.65
C PHE A 286 -4.88 25.37 19.51
N PHE A 287 -5.31 24.74 18.42
CA PHE A 287 -4.45 24.53 17.25
C PHE A 287 -3.95 25.86 16.65
N ARG A 288 -4.81 26.87 16.54
CA ARG A 288 -4.39 28.21 16.05
C ARG A 288 -3.39 28.87 16.98
N HIS A 289 -3.57 28.74 18.29
CA HIS A 289 -2.61 29.20 19.27
C HIS A 289 -1.25 28.53 19.05
N VAL A 290 -1.22 27.19 18.98
CA VAL A 290 0.00 26.41 18.73
C VAL A 290 0.69 26.82 17.42
N LEU A 291 -0.05 26.92 16.32
CA LEU A 291 0.49 27.37 15.02
C LEU A 291 1.13 28.76 15.10
N SER A 292 0.50 29.68 15.85
CA SER A 292 1.04 31.05 16.04
C SER A 292 2.36 31.06 16.82
N GLN A 293 2.52 30.15 17.79
CA GLN A 293 3.73 30.03 18.60
C GLN A 293 4.87 29.34 17.82
N ILE A 294 4.55 28.28 17.06
CA ILE A 294 5.52 27.54 16.24
C ILE A 294 6.00 28.39 15.05
N ASN A 295 5.16 29.31 14.54
CA ASN A 295 5.47 30.20 13.42
C ASN A 295 5.95 29.45 12.16
N LYS A 296 5.26 28.35 11.84
CA LYS A 296 5.46 27.54 10.62
C LYS A 296 4.14 27.45 9.85
N LYS A 297 4.23 27.19 8.54
CA LYS A 297 3.04 26.97 7.71
C LYS A 297 2.44 25.60 8.06
N PRO A 298 1.10 25.46 8.15
CA PRO A 298 0.46 24.18 8.48
C PRO A 298 0.93 22.99 7.63
N LYS A 299 1.15 23.21 6.33
CA LYS A 299 1.63 22.18 5.39
C LYS A 299 3.04 21.63 5.69
N ASP A 300 3.84 22.37 6.46
CA ASP A 300 5.21 22.04 6.86
C ASP A 300 5.24 21.43 8.28
N ILE A 301 4.07 21.09 8.85
CA ILE A 301 3.88 20.54 10.19
C ILE A 301 3.19 19.17 10.07
N ILE A 302 3.67 18.22 10.87
CA ILE A 302 3.04 16.93 11.09
C ILE A 302 2.42 16.91 12.48
N PHE A 303 1.21 16.36 12.60
CA PHE A 303 0.54 16.12 13.87
C PHE A 303 0.20 14.64 14.05
N VAL A 304 0.58 14.06 15.18
CA VAL A 304 0.35 12.65 15.53
C VAL A 304 -0.50 12.61 16.80
N ASP A 305 -1.64 11.92 16.72
CA ASP A 305 -2.65 11.82 17.79
C ASP A 305 -3.48 10.55 17.55
N ASP A 306 -3.94 9.87 18.59
CA ASP A 306 -4.77 8.66 18.49
C ASP A 306 -6.25 8.99 18.19
N ASN A 307 -6.69 10.18 18.63
CA ASN A 307 -8.09 10.59 18.61
C ASN A 307 -8.50 11.19 17.26
N ALA A 308 -9.55 10.62 16.68
CA ALA A 308 -10.05 11.03 15.36
C ALA A 308 -10.54 12.49 15.30
N GLU A 309 -11.11 13.02 16.38
CA GLU A 309 -11.62 14.41 16.43
C GLU A 309 -10.47 15.42 16.40
N ASN A 310 -9.38 15.14 17.13
CA ASN A 310 -8.16 15.94 17.14
C ASN A 310 -7.52 15.96 15.73
N ILE A 311 -7.44 14.78 15.10
CA ILE A 311 -6.93 14.64 13.73
C ILE A 311 -7.78 15.42 12.73
N LEU A 312 -9.12 15.37 12.85
CA LEU A 312 -10.02 16.11 11.98
C LEU A 312 -9.84 17.62 12.13
N ALA A 313 -9.76 18.11 13.37
CA ALA A 313 -9.52 19.52 13.66
C ALA A 313 -8.19 20.01 13.08
N ALA A 314 -7.10 19.27 13.28
CA ALA A 314 -5.79 19.60 12.73
C ALA A 314 -5.80 19.62 11.19
N ARG A 315 -6.37 18.60 10.55
CA ARG A 315 -6.50 18.53 9.08
C ARG A 315 -7.32 19.69 8.50
N SER A 316 -8.37 20.13 9.21
CA SER A 316 -9.20 21.27 8.77
C SER A 316 -8.40 22.58 8.68
N LEU A 317 -7.23 22.65 9.33
CA LEU A 317 -6.31 23.79 9.30
C LEU A 317 -5.14 23.59 8.32
N GLY A 318 -5.17 22.51 7.53
CA GLY A 318 -4.13 22.20 6.53
C GLY A 318 -2.88 21.53 7.10
N ILE A 319 -2.95 21.00 8.33
CA ILE A 319 -1.87 20.23 8.95
C ILE A 319 -1.89 18.80 8.39
N LYS A 320 -0.70 18.24 8.09
CA LYS A 320 -0.58 16.82 7.74
C LYS A 320 -0.68 15.99 9.01
N CYS A 321 -1.47 14.94 9.02
CA CYS A 321 -1.72 14.18 10.26
C CYS A 321 -1.68 12.68 10.07
N LEU A 322 -1.12 11.98 11.07
CA LEU A 322 -1.24 10.55 11.26
C LEU A 322 -2.14 10.28 12.47
N ARG A 323 -3.19 9.49 12.27
CA ARG A 323 -3.94 8.93 13.39
C ARG A 323 -3.17 7.73 13.94
N HIS A 324 -2.58 7.88 15.12
CA HIS A 324 -1.78 6.82 15.74
C HIS A 324 -2.68 5.63 16.12
N LYS A 325 -2.14 4.43 15.98
CA LYS A 325 -2.80 3.16 16.32
C LYS A 325 -1.80 2.19 16.95
N ASN A 326 -0.58 2.19 16.43
CA ASN A 326 0.55 1.40 16.90
C ASN A 326 1.86 2.03 16.41
N ALA A 327 2.98 1.55 16.96
CA ALA A 327 4.31 2.03 16.63
C ALA A 327 4.72 1.70 15.18
N ASP A 328 4.39 0.53 14.65
CA ASP A 328 4.69 0.14 13.25
C ASP A 328 4.13 1.15 12.23
N GLY A 329 2.85 1.54 12.39
CA GLY A 329 2.22 2.51 11.51
C GLY A 329 2.83 3.91 11.62
N LEU A 330 3.28 4.30 12.83
CA LEU A 330 4.01 5.55 13.04
C LEU A 330 5.37 5.53 12.35
N ARG A 331 6.10 4.42 12.48
CA ARG A 331 7.41 4.22 11.86
C ARG A 331 7.32 4.29 10.34
N GLN A 332 6.38 3.56 9.74
CA GLN A 332 6.15 3.58 8.29
C GLN A 332 5.79 5.00 7.82
N PHE A 333 4.94 5.71 8.56
CA PHE A 333 4.60 7.08 8.25
C PHE A 333 5.79 8.03 8.33
N PHE A 334 6.64 7.89 9.35
CA PHE A 334 7.87 8.69 9.45
C PHE A 334 8.82 8.41 8.29
N HIS A 335 9.05 7.15 7.92
CA HIS A 335 9.85 6.83 6.74
C HIS A 335 9.28 7.47 5.46
N HIS A 336 7.96 7.43 5.27
CA HIS A 336 7.32 8.04 4.09
C HIS A 336 7.47 9.58 4.05
N ILE A 337 7.46 10.24 5.20
CA ILE A 337 7.50 11.70 5.28
C ILE A 337 8.92 12.26 5.28
N PHE A 338 9.81 11.58 6.00
CA PHE A 338 11.15 12.08 6.29
C PHE A 338 12.20 11.46 5.38
N ASP A 339 12.07 10.20 4.98
CA ASP A 339 13.10 9.57 4.18
C ASP A 339 12.79 9.66 2.69
N ASP A 340 13.83 9.66 1.85
CA ASP A 340 13.64 9.52 0.42
C ASP A 340 13.31 8.06 0.08
N GLY A 341 12.06 7.79 -0.30
CA GLY A 341 11.60 6.46 -0.71
C GLY A 341 12.41 5.87 -1.87
N VAL A 342 12.94 6.69 -2.78
CA VAL A 342 13.82 6.25 -3.87
C VAL A 342 15.13 5.73 -3.31
N ASP A 343 15.76 6.46 -2.40
CA ASP A 343 17.04 6.05 -1.80
C ASP A 343 16.88 4.82 -0.91
N ARG A 344 15.78 4.74 -0.15
CA ARG A 344 15.43 3.52 0.62
C ARG A 344 15.29 2.31 -0.30
N GLY A 345 14.59 2.46 -1.43
CA GLY A 345 14.45 1.42 -2.44
C GLY A 345 15.79 0.99 -3.05
N ARG A 346 16.65 1.95 -3.42
CA ARG A 346 18.00 1.66 -3.94
C ARG A 346 18.86 0.93 -2.91
N GLN A 347 18.84 1.36 -1.65
CA GLN A 347 19.56 0.67 -0.57
C GLN A 347 19.05 -0.75 -0.38
N TRP A 348 17.73 -0.97 -0.43
CA TRP A 348 17.15 -2.31 -0.38
C TRP A 348 17.63 -3.18 -1.54
N LEU A 349 17.61 -2.66 -2.78
CA LEU A 349 18.11 -3.37 -3.96
C LEU A 349 19.58 -3.78 -3.78
N GLN A 350 20.43 -2.86 -3.31
CA GLN A 350 21.85 -3.13 -3.10
C GLN A 350 22.12 -4.16 -1.99
N ARG A 351 21.38 -4.09 -0.87
CA ARG A 351 21.49 -5.09 0.22
C ARG A 351 21.09 -6.49 -0.24
N ASN A 352 20.15 -6.58 -1.17
CA ASN A 352 19.61 -7.84 -1.68
C ASN A 352 20.20 -8.26 -3.03
N ALA A 353 21.24 -7.56 -3.52
CA ALA A 353 21.87 -7.83 -4.80
C ALA A 353 22.18 -9.33 -4.97
N LYS A 354 21.91 -9.85 -6.17
CA LYS A 354 22.08 -11.26 -6.57
C LYS A 354 21.15 -12.29 -5.88
N ASN A 355 20.29 -11.87 -4.95
CA ASN A 355 19.41 -12.76 -4.17
C ASN A 355 17.91 -12.43 -4.33
N MET A 356 17.54 -11.63 -5.34
CA MET A 356 16.16 -11.19 -5.58
C MET A 356 15.41 -12.12 -6.54
N TRP A 357 15.21 -13.35 -6.13
CA TRP A 357 14.52 -14.36 -6.94
C TRP A 357 13.00 -14.18 -6.94
N CYS A 358 12.36 -14.76 -7.94
CA CYS A 358 10.91 -14.88 -7.95
C CYS A 358 10.43 -15.90 -6.92
N VAL A 359 9.16 -15.81 -6.53
CA VAL A 359 8.49 -16.75 -5.64
C VAL A 359 7.09 -17.10 -6.14
N THR A 360 6.61 -18.28 -5.78
CA THR A 360 5.20 -18.67 -5.94
C THR A 360 4.36 -18.19 -4.73
N PRO A 361 3.01 -18.23 -4.79
CA PRO A 361 2.15 -17.92 -3.64
C PRO A 361 2.46 -18.77 -2.39
N GLU A 362 2.97 -19.99 -2.58
CA GLU A 362 3.38 -20.88 -1.49
C GLU A 362 4.80 -20.58 -0.96
N GLY A 363 5.47 -19.55 -1.48
CA GLY A 363 6.81 -19.16 -1.06
C GLY A 363 7.94 -20.00 -1.65
N ARG A 364 7.68 -20.79 -2.70
CA ARG A 364 8.75 -21.54 -3.41
C ARG A 364 9.56 -20.59 -4.27
N GLU A 365 10.87 -20.58 -4.09
CA GLU A 365 11.80 -19.82 -4.94
C GLU A 365 11.77 -20.31 -6.38
N VAL A 366 11.75 -19.37 -7.32
CA VAL A 366 11.85 -19.60 -8.77
C VAL A 366 13.08 -18.86 -9.28
N ARG A 367 14.07 -19.62 -9.75
CA ARG A 367 15.28 -19.05 -10.38
C ARG A 367 15.09 -18.95 -11.88
N ASP A 368 14.83 -17.74 -12.34
CA ASP A 368 14.54 -17.42 -13.72
C ASP A 368 15.44 -16.29 -14.25
N ASN A 369 15.66 -16.27 -15.56
CA ASN A 369 16.38 -15.19 -16.24
C ASN A 369 15.45 -14.00 -16.54
N PHE A 370 14.15 -14.26 -16.72
CA PHE A 370 13.20 -13.29 -17.25
C PHE A 370 12.96 -12.10 -16.31
N ALA A 371 12.60 -12.36 -15.06
CA ALA A 371 12.42 -11.36 -14.02
C ALA A 371 13.75 -10.67 -13.68
N GLN A 372 14.88 -11.37 -13.77
CA GLN A 372 16.21 -10.75 -13.61
C GLN A 372 16.49 -9.73 -14.72
N LEU A 373 16.11 -10.02 -15.96
CA LEU A 373 16.20 -9.06 -17.08
C LEU A 373 15.27 -7.86 -16.87
N PHE A 374 14.04 -8.06 -16.37
CA PHE A 374 13.14 -6.95 -15.98
C PHE A 374 13.73 -6.09 -14.87
N LEU A 375 14.30 -6.72 -13.84
CA LEU A 375 14.96 -6.01 -12.75
C LEU A 375 16.11 -5.16 -13.29
N TYR A 376 16.91 -5.72 -14.20
CA TYR A 376 18.00 -4.99 -14.85
C TYR A 376 17.49 -3.83 -15.72
N GLU A 377 16.45 -4.02 -16.54
CA GLU A 377 15.86 -2.93 -17.34
C GLU A 377 15.33 -1.78 -16.46
N ALA A 378 14.78 -2.12 -15.28
CA ALA A 378 14.26 -1.14 -14.35
C ALA A 378 15.38 -0.42 -13.58
N ALA A 379 16.36 -1.14 -13.04
CA ALA A 379 17.37 -0.59 -12.16
C ALA A 379 18.62 -0.06 -12.89
N GLY A 380 18.91 -0.53 -14.11
CA GLY A 380 20.08 -0.13 -14.89
C GLY A 380 21.43 -0.63 -14.34
N ASP A 381 21.43 -1.61 -13.43
CA ASP A 381 22.66 -2.12 -12.78
C ASP A 381 22.74 -3.66 -12.86
N LEU A 382 23.69 -4.17 -13.64
CA LEU A 382 23.95 -5.60 -13.78
C LEU A 382 24.47 -6.25 -12.48
N ASN A 383 25.03 -5.47 -11.56
CA ASN A 383 25.51 -6.00 -10.28
C ASN A 383 24.38 -6.45 -9.37
N LEU A 384 23.14 -5.99 -9.62
CA LEU A 384 21.96 -6.38 -8.84
C LEU A 384 21.42 -7.77 -9.21
N VAL A 385 21.66 -8.25 -10.44
CA VAL A 385 20.93 -9.41 -10.99
C VAL A 385 21.78 -10.67 -11.12
N SER A 386 21.17 -11.83 -10.98
CA SER A 386 21.83 -13.13 -11.16
C SER A 386 21.33 -13.81 -12.44
N LEU A 387 22.13 -13.74 -13.51
CA LEU A 387 21.79 -14.25 -14.84
C LEU A 387 22.65 -15.45 -15.22
N THR A 388 22.09 -16.38 -15.99
CA THR A 388 22.87 -17.38 -16.74
C THR A 388 23.01 -16.91 -18.18
N PHE A 389 24.25 -16.80 -18.66
CA PHE A 389 24.50 -16.36 -20.04
C PHE A 389 24.42 -17.54 -21.01
N TYR A 390 23.65 -17.35 -22.08
CA TYR A 390 23.49 -18.33 -23.15
C TYR A 390 24.14 -17.82 -24.44
N GLU A 391 24.60 -18.77 -25.28
CA GLU A 391 25.32 -18.41 -26.50
C GLU A 391 24.40 -17.81 -27.57
N ARG A 392 23.13 -18.26 -27.65
CA ARG A 392 22.17 -17.82 -28.67
C ARG A 392 20.80 -17.51 -28.05
N THR A 393 19.96 -18.53 -27.91
CA THR A 393 18.60 -18.43 -27.37
C THR A 393 18.61 -18.62 -25.86
N TRP A 394 17.63 -18.02 -25.19
CA TRP A 394 17.55 -17.96 -23.75
C TRP A 394 16.34 -18.74 -23.24
N ASN A 395 16.55 -19.37 -22.09
CA ASN A 395 15.50 -20.05 -21.35
C ASN A 395 14.95 -19.15 -20.24
N TYR A 396 13.63 -19.17 -20.03
CA TYR A 396 13.01 -18.58 -18.86
C TYR A 396 13.69 -19.06 -17.56
N TYR A 397 13.90 -20.36 -17.38
CA TYR A 397 14.44 -20.93 -16.14
C TYR A 397 15.98 -21.03 -16.17
N ILE A 398 16.61 -20.70 -15.05
CA ILE A 398 18.04 -20.99 -14.82
C ILE A 398 18.22 -22.44 -14.35
N GLU A 399 17.35 -22.88 -13.44
CA GLU A 399 17.38 -24.22 -12.84
C GLU A 399 16.18 -25.07 -13.29
N LYS A 400 15.87 -26.13 -12.54
CA LYS A 400 14.79 -27.06 -12.88
C LYS A 400 13.45 -26.29 -12.96
N PRO A 401 12.69 -26.44 -14.05
CA PRO A 401 11.39 -25.82 -14.19
C PRO A 401 10.41 -26.26 -13.09
N ILE A 402 9.58 -25.34 -12.60
CA ILE A 402 8.59 -25.60 -11.55
C ILE A 402 7.22 -25.91 -12.17
N ASP A 403 6.61 -27.01 -11.73
CA ASP A 403 5.26 -27.46 -12.10
C ASP A 403 4.97 -27.43 -13.60
N THR A 404 6.01 -27.77 -14.39
CA THR A 404 5.97 -27.85 -15.85
C THR A 404 6.77 -29.07 -16.33
N VAL A 405 6.92 -29.18 -17.64
CA VAL A 405 7.71 -30.22 -18.32
C VAL A 405 9.16 -30.29 -17.83
N GLU A 406 9.73 -31.49 -17.81
CA GLU A 406 11.10 -31.75 -17.33
C GLU A 406 12.17 -30.96 -18.10
N LYS A 407 11.97 -30.76 -19.41
CA LYS A 407 12.79 -29.87 -20.25
C LYS A 407 11.93 -28.72 -20.78
N HIS A 408 12.13 -27.53 -20.22
CA HIS A 408 11.49 -26.31 -20.71
C HIS A 408 12.27 -25.80 -21.93
N PRO A 409 11.60 -25.51 -23.07
CA PRO A 409 12.27 -24.98 -24.25
C PRO A 409 12.66 -23.52 -24.05
N ASP A 410 13.65 -23.07 -24.81
CA ASP A 410 13.96 -21.65 -24.91
C ASP A 410 12.77 -20.89 -25.49
N ASP A 411 12.59 -19.67 -25.02
CA ASP A 411 11.44 -18.84 -25.35
C ASP A 411 11.87 -17.52 -26.00
N ILE A 412 11.02 -17.05 -26.90
CA ILE A 412 11.25 -15.85 -27.70
C ILE A 412 11.18 -14.61 -26.81
N ASP A 413 10.46 -14.66 -25.69
CA ASP A 413 10.27 -13.52 -24.79
C ASP A 413 11.57 -13.17 -24.04
N THR A 414 12.10 -14.14 -23.29
CA THR A 414 13.37 -14.04 -22.56
C THR A 414 14.52 -13.77 -23.51
N THR A 415 14.54 -14.44 -24.67
CA THR A 415 15.55 -14.20 -25.71
C THR A 415 15.48 -12.75 -26.20
N SER A 416 14.28 -12.25 -26.51
CA SER A 416 14.12 -10.86 -26.99
C SER A 416 14.62 -9.86 -25.96
N LEU A 417 14.23 -10.00 -24.68
CA LEU A 417 14.73 -9.11 -23.63
C LEU A 417 16.24 -9.19 -23.44
N ALA A 418 16.82 -10.39 -23.44
CA ALA A 418 18.27 -10.55 -23.34
C ALA A 418 18.99 -9.84 -24.50
N MET A 419 18.48 -9.97 -25.73
CA MET A 419 19.04 -9.31 -26.92
C MET A 419 18.80 -7.80 -26.95
N ILE A 420 17.76 -7.32 -26.27
CA ILE A 420 17.45 -5.89 -26.09
C ILE A 420 18.34 -5.26 -25.01
N LEU A 421 18.65 -5.95 -23.92
CA LEU A 421 19.25 -5.32 -22.74
C LEU A 421 20.75 -5.56 -22.60
N LEU A 422 21.23 -6.72 -23.04
CA LEU A 422 22.63 -7.12 -22.89
C LEU A 422 23.45 -6.77 -24.16
N PRO A 423 24.77 -6.61 -24.04
CA PRO A 423 25.64 -6.40 -25.20
C PRO A 423 25.75 -7.69 -26.03
N HIS A 424 25.56 -7.57 -27.35
CA HIS A 424 25.66 -8.69 -28.30
C HIS A 424 26.25 -8.24 -29.63
N ASP A 425 26.80 -9.19 -30.38
CA ASP A 425 27.18 -9.00 -31.78
C ASP A 425 25.92 -8.89 -32.68
N VAL A 426 25.96 -8.00 -33.66
CA VAL A 426 24.87 -7.79 -34.63
C VAL A 426 24.60 -9.03 -35.48
N GLU A 427 25.63 -9.78 -35.88
CA GLU A 427 25.49 -11.03 -36.63
C GLU A 427 24.72 -12.09 -35.83
N LYS A 428 25.00 -12.17 -34.52
CA LYS A 428 24.28 -13.03 -33.59
C LYS A 428 22.81 -12.63 -33.50
N ALA A 429 22.55 -11.33 -33.34
CA ALA A 429 21.18 -10.81 -33.29
C ALA A 429 20.39 -11.10 -34.57
N TYR A 430 20.97 -10.85 -35.75
CA TYR A 430 20.34 -11.14 -37.03
C TYR A 430 20.06 -12.62 -37.21
N SER A 431 20.99 -13.49 -36.84
CA SER A 431 20.80 -14.93 -36.91
C SER A 431 19.64 -15.42 -36.04
N ILE A 432 19.43 -14.82 -34.85
CA ILE A 432 18.29 -15.16 -33.99
C ILE A 432 16.99 -14.57 -34.54
N LEU A 433 17.00 -13.33 -35.06
CA LEU A 433 15.81 -12.73 -35.69
C LEU A 433 15.32 -13.54 -36.90
N ASP A 434 16.24 -14.02 -37.74
CA ASP A 434 15.91 -14.92 -38.85
C ASP A 434 15.31 -16.23 -38.35
N GLU A 435 15.82 -16.77 -37.24
CA GLU A 435 15.28 -17.96 -36.59
C GLU A 435 13.87 -17.74 -36.02
N VAL A 436 13.61 -16.59 -35.37
CA VAL A 436 12.26 -16.22 -34.86
C VAL A 436 11.20 -16.27 -35.96
N LEU A 437 11.54 -15.86 -37.19
CA LEU A 437 10.60 -15.90 -38.34
C LEU A 437 10.25 -17.33 -38.79
N LEU A 438 11.01 -18.34 -38.38
CA LEU A 438 10.68 -19.75 -38.62
C LEU A 438 9.66 -20.31 -37.62
N TYR A 439 9.41 -19.57 -36.52
CA TYR A 439 8.50 -19.94 -35.45
C TYR A 439 7.28 -19.03 -35.45
N THR A 440 6.45 -19.18 -36.47
CA THR A 440 5.14 -18.53 -36.58
C THR A 440 4.01 -19.56 -36.70
N ASN A 441 2.81 -19.20 -36.25
CA ASN A 441 1.62 -20.00 -36.50
C ASN A 441 1.16 -19.89 -37.98
N ARG A 442 0.02 -20.50 -38.32
CA ARG A 442 -0.54 -20.47 -39.69
C ARG A 442 -0.97 -19.08 -40.16
N ASP A 443 -1.23 -18.18 -39.23
CA ASP A 443 -1.61 -16.79 -39.49
C ASP A 443 -0.39 -15.87 -39.60
N GLY A 444 0.83 -16.40 -39.45
CA GLY A 444 2.07 -15.61 -39.45
C GLY A 444 2.34 -14.88 -38.13
N ILE A 445 1.69 -15.28 -37.04
CA ILE A 445 1.91 -14.71 -35.70
C ILE A 445 3.08 -15.45 -35.03
N ILE A 446 4.04 -14.70 -34.50
CA ILE A 446 5.22 -15.22 -33.79
C ILE A 446 4.79 -16.08 -32.58
N LEU A 447 5.42 -17.25 -32.44
CA LEU A 447 5.17 -18.17 -31.34
C LEU A 447 5.89 -17.72 -30.05
N THR A 448 5.51 -18.30 -28.91
CA THR A 448 6.18 -18.05 -27.63
C THR A 448 7.52 -18.78 -27.52
N TYR A 449 7.63 -19.98 -28.08
CA TYR A 449 8.78 -20.87 -27.89
C TYR A 449 9.51 -21.14 -29.21
N PHE A 450 10.81 -21.40 -29.12
CA PHE A 450 11.59 -22.01 -30.20
C PHE A 450 11.30 -23.52 -30.35
N ASP A 451 10.02 -23.91 -30.23
CA ASP A 451 9.53 -25.30 -30.32
C ASP A 451 8.17 -25.36 -31.03
N ASN A 452 8.17 -25.79 -32.30
CA ASN A 452 6.95 -25.96 -33.10
C ASN A 452 5.99 -27.05 -32.56
N LYS A 453 6.43 -27.90 -31.63
CA LYS A 453 5.55 -28.84 -30.92
C LYS A 453 4.71 -28.13 -29.84
N ARG A 454 5.00 -26.87 -29.55
CA ARG A 454 4.28 -25.99 -28.62
C ARG A 454 3.86 -24.70 -29.32
N PRO A 455 2.87 -24.75 -30.24
CA PRO A 455 2.44 -23.60 -31.01
C PRO A 455 1.59 -22.64 -30.16
N ARG A 456 2.19 -22.05 -29.12
CA ARG A 456 1.59 -21.03 -28.26
C ARG A 456 1.91 -19.65 -28.82
N ILE A 457 0.94 -18.75 -28.71
CA ILE A 457 1.09 -17.33 -28.99
C ILE A 457 0.67 -16.56 -27.74
N ASP A 458 1.28 -15.41 -27.51
CA ASP A 458 0.92 -14.49 -26.45
C ASP A 458 1.26 -13.06 -26.93
N PRO A 459 0.34 -12.09 -26.78
CA PRO A 459 0.55 -10.76 -27.34
C PRO A 459 1.65 -9.97 -26.62
N ALA A 460 1.90 -10.22 -25.33
CA ALA A 460 3.00 -9.58 -24.61
C ALA A 460 4.37 -10.11 -25.09
N VAL A 461 4.46 -11.42 -25.32
CA VAL A 461 5.65 -12.04 -25.95
C VAL A 461 5.88 -11.44 -27.35
N CYS A 462 4.81 -11.31 -28.14
CA CYS A 462 4.89 -10.70 -29.48
C CYS A 462 5.37 -9.25 -29.44
N VAL A 463 4.97 -8.47 -28.43
CA VAL A 463 5.46 -7.09 -28.26
C VAL A 463 6.98 -7.09 -28.00
N ASN A 464 7.49 -7.96 -27.14
CA ASN A 464 8.94 -8.07 -26.92
C ASN A 464 9.69 -8.58 -28.16
N ALA A 465 9.13 -9.53 -28.91
CA ALA A 465 9.69 -9.95 -30.19
C ALA A 465 9.78 -8.77 -31.16
N LEU A 466 8.71 -7.98 -31.30
CA LEU A 466 8.74 -6.77 -32.12
C LEU A 466 9.79 -5.77 -31.64
N ARG A 467 9.89 -5.50 -30.32
CA ARG A 467 10.95 -4.64 -29.75
C ARG A 467 12.34 -5.10 -30.17
N PHE A 468 12.57 -6.40 -30.24
CA PHE A 468 13.84 -6.96 -30.71
C PHE A 468 14.07 -6.68 -32.20
N PHE A 469 13.07 -6.87 -33.08
CA PHE A 469 13.19 -6.48 -34.50
C PHE A 469 13.46 -4.97 -34.68
N TYR A 470 12.76 -4.11 -33.96
CA TYR A 470 12.95 -2.65 -34.02
C TYR A 470 14.35 -2.23 -33.57
N LYS A 471 14.85 -2.78 -32.45
CA LYS A 471 16.19 -2.44 -31.94
C LYS A 471 17.29 -2.63 -32.98
N TYR A 472 17.15 -3.64 -33.84
CA TYR A 472 18.15 -3.99 -34.85
C TYR A 472 17.73 -3.56 -36.27
N GLY A 473 16.74 -2.67 -36.42
CA GLY A 473 16.34 -2.08 -37.70
C GLY A 473 15.81 -3.09 -38.72
N ARG A 474 15.09 -4.12 -38.24
CA ARG A 474 14.53 -5.21 -39.06
C ARG A 474 12.99 -5.25 -38.97
N ASP A 475 12.37 -4.15 -38.56
CA ASP A 475 10.93 -4.03 -38.32
C ASP A 475 10.07 -3.84 -39.57
N ASP A 476 10.68 -3.55 -40.72
CA ASP A 476 10.02 -3.33 -42.01
C ASP A 476 9.69 -4.64 -42.78
N LEU A 477 10.16 -5.79 -42.27
CA LEU A 477 9.95 -7.08 -42.89
C LEU A 477 8.45 -7.40 -43.05
N PRO A 478 7.97 -7.76 -44.26
CA PRO A 478 6.56 -8.10 -44.49
C PRO A 478 6.04 -9.25 -43.62
N ALA A 479 6.92 -10.18 -43.23
CA ALA A 479 6.60 -11.30 -42.36
C ALA A 479 6.13 -10.87 -40.95
N LEU A 480 6.44 -9.64 -40.51
CA LEU A 480 6.04 -9.13 -39.20
C LEU A 480 4.63 -8.52 -39.21
N GLN A 481 4.05 -8.24 -40.39
CA GLN A 481 2.77 -7.55 -40.50
C GLN A 481 1.62 -8.25 -39.76
N PRO A 482 1.46 -9.59 -39.82
CA PRO A 482 0.41 -10.27 -39.05
C PRO A 482 0.57 -10.09 -37.54
N THR A 483 1.81 -10.15 -37.05
CA THR A 483 2.10 -9.93 -35.61
C THR A 483 1.85 -8.48 -35.21
N LYS A 484 2.32 -7.50 -36.00
CA LYS A 484 2.05 -6.06 -35.78
C LYS A 484 0.54 -5.77 -35.74
N ALA A 485 -0.22 -6.34 -36.68
CA ALA A 485 -1.67 -6.19 -36.75
C ALA A 485 -2.34 -6.78 -35.50
N TRP A 486 -1.99 -8.00 -35.11
CA TRP A 486 -2.63 -8.67 -33.99
C TRP A 486 -2.39 -7.95 -32.65
N VAL A 487 -1.16 -7.52 -32.34
CA VAL A 487 -0.91 -6.77 -31.09
C VAL A 487 -1.61 -5.42 -31.08
N SER A 488 -1.78 -4.80 -32.25
CA SER A 488 -2.56 -3.55 -32.39
C SER A 488 -4.06 -3.80 -32.16
N ASP A 489 -4.59 -4.91 -32.66
CA ASP A 489 -5.99 -5.31 -32.43
C ASP A 489 -6.23 -5.66 -30.95
N VAL A 490 -5.28 -6.30 -30.27
CA VAL A 490 -5.34 -6.55 -28.82
C VAL A 490 -5.46 -5.23 -28.05
N LEU A 491 -4.69 -4.21 -28.43
CA LEU A 491 -4.79 -2.86 -27.86
C LEU A 491 -6.13 -2.18 -28.19
N PHE A 492 -6.59 -2.30 -29.43
CA PHE A 492 -7.83 -1.69 -29.92
C PHE A 492 -9.07 -2.24 -29.23
N TYR A 493 -9.21 -3.57 -29.21
CA TYR A 493 -10.36 -4.27 -28.63
C TYR A 493 -10.24 -4.50 -27.12
N ARG A 494 -9.20 -4.00 -26.46
CA ARG A 494 -8.96 -4.19 -25.02
C ARG A 494 -8.87 -5.68 -24.62
N ALA A 495 -8.37 -6.52 -25.52
CA ALA A 495 -8.30 -7.97 -25.29
C ALA A 495 -7.31 -8.36 -24.17
N TYR A 496 -6.52 -7.41 -23.67
CA TYR A 496 -5.57 -7.58 -22.57
C TYR A 496 -6.19 -7.38 -21.17
N LEU A 497 -7.45 -6.98 -21.04
CA LEU A 497 -8.01 -6.51 -19.75
C LEU A 497 -7.87 -7.51 -18.60
N ASP A 498 -8.07 -8.79 -18.88
CA ASP A 498 -7.98 -9.88 -17.90
C ASP A 498 -6.58 -10.54 -17.88
N GLY A 499 -5.58 -9.84 -18.43
CA GLY A 499 -4.25 -10.38 -18.67
C GLY A 499 -4.17 -11.17 -19.98
N THR A 500 -3.08 -11.94 -20.11
CA THR A 500 -2.79 -12.85 -21.23
C THR A 500 -2.52 -14.24 -20.68
N TYR A 501 -2.11 -15.18 -21.54
CA TYR A 501 -1.87 -16.56 -21.12
C TYR A 501 -0.73 -16.65 -20.08
N TYR A 502 0.34 -15.86 -20.24
CA TYR A 502 1.49 -15.85 -19.32
C TYR A 502 1.54 -14.65 -18.38
N TYR A 503 0.72 -13.62 -18.58
CA TYR A 503 0.74 -12.40 -17.76
C TYR A 503 -0.61 -12.19 -17.09
N PRO A 504 -0.71 -12.25 -15.75
CA PRO A 504 -1.98 -12.19 -15.05
C PRO A 504 -2.65 -10.79 -15.10
N SER A 505 -1.93 -9.77 -15.57
CA SER A 505 -2.41 -8.39 -15.60
C SER A 505 -2.23 -7.76 -16.98
N GLY A 506 -3.28 -7.06 -17.42
CA GLY A 506 -3.24 -6.24 -18.63
C GLY A 506 -2.25 -5.08 -18.55
N ASP A 507 -1.86 -4.66 -17.35
CA ASP A 507 -0.89 -3.58 -17.15
C ASP A 507 0.51 -3.97 -17.64
N VAL A 508 0.85 -5.27 -17.66
CA VAL A 508 2.12 -5.76 -18.23
C VAL A 508 2.13 -5.60 -19.75
N PHE A 509 1.04 -5.94 -20.43
CA PHE A 509 0.91 -5.73 -21.88
C PHE A 509 1.03 -4.25 -22.24
N LEU A 510 0.31 -3.38 -21.54
CA LEU A 510 0.36 -1.92 -21.78
C LEU A 510 1.75 -1.35 -21.50
N TYR A 511 2.42 -1.81 -20.44
CA TYR A 511 3.80 -1.44 -20.14
C TYR A 511 4.73 -1.84 -21.28
N LEU A 512 4.74 -3.09 -21.71
CA LEU A 512 5.61 -3.54 -22.79
C LEU A 512 5.33 -2.79 -24.10
N PHE A 513 4.06 -2.51 -24.38
CA PHE A 513 3.66 -1.73 -25.55
C PHE A 513 4.19 -0.29 -25.45
N SER A 514 4.13 0.34 -24.27
CA SER A 514 4.72 1.67 -24.05
C SER A 514 6.24 1.68 -24.23
N ARG A 515 6.94 0.61 -23.82
CA ARG A 515 8.38 0.44 -24.07
C ARG A 515 8.70 0.33 -25.56
N LEU A 516 7.88 -0.41 -26.31
CA LEU A 516 7.99 -0.52 -27.76
C LEU A 516 7.85 0.84 -28.44
N LEU A 517 6.84 1.62 -28.07
CA LEU A 517 6.60 2.92 -28.66
C LEU A 517 7.66 3.95 -28.28
N SER A 518 8.01 4.05 -27.00
CA SER A 518 8.96 5.06 -26.49
C SER A 518 10.36 4.89 -27.06
N ALA A 519 10.77 3.65 -27.34
CA ALA A 519 12.05 3.38 -27.99
C ALA A 519 12.04 3.68 -29.50
N ASN A 520 10.86 3.86 -30.12
CA ASN A 520 10.70 3.95 -31.57
C ASN A 520 9.68 5.05 -31.98
N PRO A 521 9.90 6.32 -31.62
CA PRO A 521 8.93 7.40 -31.84
C PRO A 521 8.58 7.67 -33.31
N GLU A 522 9.49 7.38 -34.23
CA GLU A 522 9.29 7.62 -35.68
C GLU A 522 8.68 6.43 -36.44
N SER A 523 8.39 5.32 -35.74
CA SER A 523 7.92 4.07 -36.37
C SER A 523 6.49 4.16 -36.92
N ASP A 524 6.15 3.25 -37.82
CA ASP A 524 4.77 3.02 -38.29
C ASP A 524 3.83 2.63 -37.14
N ILE A 525 4.30 1.75 -36.24
CA ILE A 525 3.50 1.32 -35.10
C ILE A 525 3.25 2.47 -34.11
N TYR A 526 4.24 3.34 -33.87
CA TYR A 526 4.05 4.52 -33.02
C TYR A 526 2.96 5.43 -33.59
N ARG A 527 3.09 5.83 -34.86
CA ARG A 527 2.13 6.74 -35.52
C ARG A 527 0.71 6.19 -35.54
N SER A 528 0.56 4.87 -35.67
CA SER A 528 -0.76 4.23 -35.76
C SER A 528 -1.39 3.90 -34.40
N THR A 529 -0.62 3.81 -33.32
CA THR A 529 -1.13 3.30 -32.02
C THR A 529 -0.86 4.19 -30.81
N CYS A 530 -0.01 5.21 -30.89
CA CYS A 530 0.35 6.05 -29.73
C CYS A 530 -0.87 6.73 -29.10
N ALA A 531 -1.76 7.33 -29.90
CA ALA A 531 -2.98 7.96 -29.40
C ALA A 531 -3.90 6.96 -28.70
N LEU A 532 -4.01 5.75 -29.28
CA LEU A 532 -4.82 4.66 -28.74
C LEU A 532 -4.25 4.14 -27.41
N LEU A 533 -2.93 3.98 -27.31
CA LEU A 533 -2.27 3.56 -26.08
C LEU A 533 -2.49 4.59 -24.96
N ARG A 534 -2.41 5.89 -25.26
CA ARG A 534 -2.71 6.95 -24.29
C ARG A 534 -4.13 6.82 -23.75
N GLU A 535 -5.11 6.59 -24.61
CA GLU A 535 -6.51 6.37 -24.22
C GLU A 535 -6.64 5.15 -23.30
N ARG A 536 -6.04 4.03 -23.69
CA ARG A 536 -6.04 2.78 -22.90
C ARG A 536 -5.39 2.92 -21.53
N LEU A 537 -4.31 3.69 -21.44
CA LEU A 537 -3.64 3.98 -20.17
C LEU A 537 -4.51 4.87 -19.28
N GLN A 538 -5.14 5.92 -19.83
CA GLN A 538 -6.04 6.81 -19.09
C GLN A 538 -7.24 6.06 -18.49
N GLU A 539 -7.84 5.13 -19.25
CA GLU A 539 -8.93 4.28 -18.77
C GLU A 539 -8.54 3.45 -17.53
N ARG A 540 -7.26 3.10 -17.41
CA ARG A 540 -6.75 2.28 -16.33
C ARG A 540 -6.21 3.07 -15.14
N ILE A 541 -6.02 4.39 -15.24
CA ILE A 541 -5.60 5.21 -14.11
C ILE A 541 -6.56 5.00 -12.94
N GLY A 542 -6.02 4.65 -11.78
CA GLY A 542 -6.82 4.48 -10.57
C GLY A 542 -7.41 3.08 -10.38
N SER A 543 -7.25 2.14 -11.31
CA SER A 543 -7.71 0.76 -11.05
C SER A 543 -6.92 0.11 -9.90
N PRO A 544 -7.46 -0.97 -9.29
CA PRO A 544 -6.69 -1.80 -8.36
C PRO A 544 -5.45 -2.40 -9.04
N GLY A 545 -4.38 -2.59 -8.27
CA GLY A 545 -3.18 -3.28 -8.73
C GLY A 545 -2.17 -3.45 -7.59
N ASP A 546 -1.32 -4.48 -7.71
CA ASP A 546 -0.16 -4.67 -6.84
C ASP A 546 0.99 -3.72 -7.18
N ALA A 547 2.13 -3.84 -6.49
CA ALA A 547 3.27 -2.94 -6.68
C ALA A 547 3.84 -2.97 -8.12
N VAL A 548 3.84 -4.12 -8.79
CA VAL A 548 4.30 -4.24 -10.19
C VAL A 548 3.30 -3.59 -11.11
N GLU A 549 2.01 -3.87 -10.96
CA GLU A 549 0.94 -3.31 -11.81
C GLU A 549 0.86 -1.79 -11.69
N LEU A 550 0.96 -1.24 -10.48
CA LEU A 550 0.96 0.21 -10.25
C LEU A 550 2.20 0.86 -10.85
N ALA A 551 3.39 0.32 -10.59
CA ALA A 551 4.63 0.87 -11.12
C ALA A 551 4.69 0.83 -12.65
N MET A 552 4.30 -0.30 -13.26
CA MET A 552 4.22 -0.47 -14.72
C MET A 552 3.25 0.54 -15.35
N ARG A 553 2.08 0.74 -14.75
CA ARG A 553 1.09 1.70 -15.25
C ARG A 553 1.57 3.14 -15.14
N VAL A 554 2.21 3.51 -14.03
CA VAL A 554 2.80 4.84 -13.84
C VAL A 554 3.90 5.07 -14.88
N ILE A 555 4.83 4.13 -15.05
CA ILE A 555 5.91 4.25 -16.05
C ILE A 555 5.31 4.36 -17.46
N ALA A 556 4.36 3.51 -17.82
CA ALA A 556 3.73 3.53 -19.14
C ALA A 556 2.98 4.84 -19.43
N CYS A 557 2.30 5.40 -18.41
CA CYS A 557 1.69 6.73 -18.50
C CYS A 557 2.74 7.80 -18.79
N LEU A 558 3.83 7.83 -18.01
CA LEU A 558 4.89 8.83 -18.15
C LEU A 558 5.62 8.71 -19.49
N ASP A 559 5.93 7.48 -19.93
CA ASP A 559 6.49 7.17 -21.26
C ASP A 559 5.63 7.78 -22.38
N MET A 560 4.31 7.78 -22.21
CA MET A 560 3.35 8.34 -23.17
C MET A 560 2.96 9.81 -22.92
N GLY A 561 3.60 10.50 -21.97
CA GLY A 561 3.32 11.91 -21.67
C GLY A 561 2.03 12.13 -20.86
N LEU A 562 1.65 11.17 -20.01
CA LEU A 562 0.48 11.22 -19.15
C LEU A 562 0.88 11.26 -17.68
N LYS A 563 0.25 12.16 -16.92
CA LYS A 563 0.43 12.23 -15.47
C LYS A 563 -0.46 11.19 -14.78
N ASN A 564 0.10 10.41 -13.87
CA ASN A 564 -0.65 9.43 -13.06
C ASN A 564 -0.36 9.61 -11.55
N ASP A 565 -0.81 10.74 -11.00
CA ASP A 565 -0.66 11.05 -9.56
C ASP A 565 -1.44 10.08 -8.66
N VAL A 566 -2.52 9.48 -9.19
CA VAL A 566 -3.41 8.60 -8.43
C VAL A 566 -2.69 7.31 -8.08
N ASP A 567 -2.12 6.64 -9.08
CA ASP A 567 -1.44 5.37 -8.85
C ASP A 567 -0.03 5.58 -8.28
N LEU A 568 0.63 6.71 -8.57
CA LEU A 568 1.89 7.07 -7.93
C LEU A 568 1.73 7.14 -6.40
N LYS A 569 0.69 7.82 -5.90
CA LYS A 569 0.43 7.91 -4.45
C LYS A 569 0.14 6.54 -3.82
N LYS A 570 -0.60 5.68 -4.51
CA LYS A 570 -0.84 4.30 -4.05
C LYS A 570 0.48 3.53 -3.99
N LEU A 571 1.31 3.65 -5.02
CA LEU A 571 2.61 2.98 -5.10
C LEU A 571 3.55 3.44 -3.99
N GLU A 572 3.66 4.74 -3.73
CA GLU A 572 4.48 5.29 -2.64
C GLU A 572 4.00 4.81 -1.26
N ALA A 573 2.69 4.62 -1.09
CA ALA A 573 2.11 4.10 0.15
C ALA A 573 2.36 2.61 0.36
N LEU A 574 2.75 1.85 -0.67
CA LEU A 574 3.07 0.43 -0.57
C LEU A 574 4.52 0.16 -0.10
N GLN A 575 5.38 1.18 0.01
CA GLN A 575 6.76 0.95 0.46
C GLN A 575 6.78 0.40 1.90
N GLU A 576 7.50 -0.70 2.09
CA GLU A 576 7.65 -1.38 3.38
C GLU A 576 8.77 -0.74 4.21
N GLU A 577 8.86 -1.11 5.49
CA GLU A 577 9.83 -0.55 6.44
C GLU A 577 11.29 -0.80 6.02
N ASP A 578 11.58 -1.96 5.42
CA ASP A 578 12.93 -2.30 4.95
C ASP A 578 13.38 -1.47 3.73
N GLY A 579 12.46 -0.68 3.15
CA GLY A 579 12.66 0.15 1.97
C GLY A 579 12.26 -0.51 0.66
N GLY A 580 11.94 -1.80 0.67
CA GLY A 580 11.45 -2.54 -0.49
C GLY A 580 9.96 -2.32 -0.73
N TRP A 581 9.46 -2.89 -1.83
CA TRP A 581 8.04 -3.00 -2.11
C TRP A 581 7.57 -4.46 -1.95
N PRO A 582 6.28 -4.66 -1.63
CA PRO A 582 5.70 -5.99 -1.53
C PRO A 582 5.79 -6.73 -2.88
N ILE A 583 5.62 -8.06 -2.82
CA ILE A 583 5.61 -8.91 -4.01
C ILE A 583 4.53 -8.42 -4.99
N GLY A 584 4.93 -8.17 -6.23
CA GLY A 584 3.99 -8.07 -7.36
C GLY A 584 4.11 -9.28 -8.27
N TRP A 585 2.99 -9.69 -8.87
CA TRP A 585 2.87 -10.93 -9.63
C TRP A 585 3.09 -10.67 -11.12
N LEU A 586 4.34 -10.79 -11.56
CA LEU A 586 4.78 -10.45 -12.91
C LEU A 586 4.17 -11.38 -13.98
N CYS A 587 4.23 -12.69 -13.77
CA CYS A 587 3.82 -13.68 -14.76
C CYS A 587 3.20 -14.92 -14.10
N GLN A 588 2.76 -15.88 -14.91
CA GLN A 588 2.18 -17.13 -14.45
C GLN A 588 2.54 -18.31 -15.37
N THR A 589 2.48 -19.53 -14.83
CA THR A 589 2.64 -20.74 -15.65
C THR A 589 1.38 -21.01 -16.48
N GLY A 590 1.55 -21.51 -17.70
CA GLY A 590 0.42 -21.61 -18.64
C GLY A 590 -0.71 -22.57 -18.24
N LYS A 591 -0.41 -23.79 -17.77
CA LYS A 591 -1.44 -24.83 -17.57
C LYS A 591 -2.30 -24.61 -16.33
N ILE A 592 -1.68 -24.21 -15.23
CA ILE A 592 -2.32 -24.10 -13.91
C ILE A 592 -2.43 -22.65 -13.42
N SER A 593 -1.97 -21.68 -14.22
CA SER A 593 -1.94 -20.25 -13.85
C SER A 593 -1.27 -20.01 -12.49
N LEU A 594 -0.21 -20.77 -12.19
CA LEU A 594 0.56 -20.57 -10.97
C LEU A 594 1.31 -19.25 -11.09
N LYS A 595 0.94 -18.27 -10.26
CA LYS A 595 1.56 -16.94 -10.24
C LYS A 595 3.03 -17.02 -9.85
N ILE A 596 3.83 -16.16 -10.45
CA ILE A 596 5.25 -15.99 -10.17
C ILE A 596 5.48 -14.50 -9.95
N GLY A 597 5.94 -14.13 -8.76
CA GLY A 597 6.09 -12.73 -8.35
C GLY A 597 7.49 -12.45 -7.81
N SER A 598 7.88 -11.17 -7.78
CA SER A 598 9.21 -10.75 -7.30
C SER A 598 9.15 -9.42 -6.56
N ARG A 599 9.68 -9.39 -5.33
CA ARG A 599 9.95 -8.12 -4.62
C ARG A 599 11.04 -7.32 -5.31
N GLY A 600 12.02 -7.97 -5.93
CA GLY A 600 13.11 -7.30 -6.64
C GLY A 600 12.61 -6.50 -7.83
N VAL A 601 11.78 -7.13 -8.68
CA VAL A 601 11.16 -6.45 -9.83
C VAL A 601 10.21 -5.35 -9.35
N ALA A 602 9.37 -5.62 -8.34
CA ALA A 602 8.48 -4.63 -7.77
C ALA A 602 9.23 -3.39 -7.28
N THR A 603 10.29 -3.60 -6.50
CA THR A 603 11.12 -2.51 -5.93
C THR A 603 11.84 -1.73 -7.02
N ALA A 604 12.46 -2.40 -8.00
CA ALA A 604 13.17 -1.74 -9.08
C ALA A 604 12.22 -0.89 -9.96
N LEU A 605 11.03 -1.42 -10.30
CA LEU A 605 10.02 -0.69 -11.04
C LEU A 605 9.46 0.49 -10.22
N ALA A 606 9.22 0.31 -8.92
CA ALA A 606 8.70 1.36 -8.07
C ALA A 606 9.68 2.54 -7.96
N VAL A 607 10.95 2.24 -7.73
CA VAL A 607 12.04 3.24 -7.73
C VAL A 607 12.06 4.00 -9.05
N LYS A 608 12.06 3.29 -10.19
CA LYS A 608 12.03 3.90 -11.52
C LYS A 608 10.79 4.77 -11.74
N ALA A 609 9.61 4.31 -11.37
CA ALA A 609 8.35 5.03 -11.52
C ALA A 609 8.38 6.36 -10.76
N ILE A 610 8.82 6.34 -9.49
CA ILE A 610 8.90 7.53 -8.63
C ILE A 610 9.96 8.50 -9.17
N GLU A 611 11.13 8.01 -9.59
CA GLU A 611 12.18 8.84 -10.20
C GLU A 611 11.73 9.51 -11.50
N MET A 612 11.05 8.77 -12.37
CA MET A 612 10.49 9.33 -13.61
C MET A 612 9.45 10.39 -13.30
N ALA A 613 8.55 10.15 -12.34
CA ALA A 613 7.52 11.11 -11.95
C ALA A 613 8.09 12.40 -11.35
N ARG A 614 9.26 12.36 -10.70
CA ARG A 614 9.95 13.56 -10.18
C ARG A 614 10.56 14.43 -11.28
N LYS A 615 10.87 13.85 -12.45
CA LYS A 615 11.45 14.56 -13.60
C LYS A 615 10.39 15.17 -14.52
N TYR A 616 9.18 14.63 -14.47
CA TYR A 616 8.01 15.03 -15.24
C TYR A 616 7.24 16.16 -14.54
#